data_AF-A0A2E7RP58-F1
#
_entry.id   AF-A0A2E7RP58-F1
#
_cell.length_a   1.000
_cell.length_b   1.000
_cell.length_c   1.000
_cell.angle_alpha   90.00
_cell.angle_beta   90.00
_cell.angle_gamma   90.00
#
_symmetry.space_group_name_H-M   'P 1'
#
loop_
_entity.id
_entity.type
_entity.pdbx_description
1 polymer ?
#
loop_
_entity_poly.entity_id
_entity_poly.type
_entity_poly.pdbx_seq_one_letter_code
_entity_poly.pdbx_strand_id
1 'polypeptide(L)'
;MNIVLGSLYKIATLNKKNFCDIETFEHINGDIVKIKTFWRTCAFDIKIMSKNEAINLSKYLSSVATGYTDLTEFSYCEFDESYDEYEKDITVRLKKNNDFKEKEIYEMTLENGVDWILKNGFDSVSVEYKLTLPLKII
;
A
#
# COMPACT_ATOMS: atom_id res chain seq x y z
N MET A 1 -13.71 13.17 17.14
CA MET A 1 -12.36 13.44 17.67
C MET A 1 -11.82 14.68 16.98
N ASN A 2 -11.14 15.59 17.69
CA ASN A 2 -10.62 16.82 17.09
C ASN A 2 -9.15 16.64 16.68
N ILE A 3 -8.89 16.56 15.38
CA ILE A 3 -7.54 16.54 14.81
C ILE A 3 -6.98 17.98 14.81
N VAL A 4 -5.77 18.15 15.35
CA VAL A 4 -5.14 19.45 15.60
C VAL A 4 -4.13 19.76 14.49
N LEU A 5 -4.17 20.98 13.95
CA LEU A 5 -3.21 21.44 12.95
C LEU A 5 -1.79 21.52 13.54
N GLY A 6 -0.80 21.17 12.73
CA GLY A 6 0.61 21.10 13.08
C GLY A 6 1.01 19.84 13.87
N SER A 7 0.04 19.04 14.32
CA SER A 7 0.31 17.85 15.13
C SER A 7 0.73 16.66 14.28
N LEU A 8 1.59 15.82 14.84
CA LEU A 8 2.00 14.54 14.29
C LEU A 8 1.15 13.43 14.92
N TYR A 9 0.61 12.54 14.09
CA TYR A 9 -0.18 11.40 14.52
C TYR A 9 0.40 10.12 13.95
N LYS A 10 0.64 9.15 14.82
CA LYS A 10 0.96 7.79 14.42
C LYS A 10 -0.34 7.01 14.22
N ILE A 11 -0.54 6.52 13.02
CA ILE A 11 -1.76 5.83 12.61
C ILE A 11 -1.47 4.40 12.18
N ALA A 12 -2.41 3.51 12.47
CA ALA A 12 -2.39 2.13 12.00
C ALA A 12 -3.80 1.70 11.60
N THR A 13 -3.89 0.56 10.93
CA THR A 13 -5.19 -0.03 10.61
C THR A 13 -5.86 -0.56 11.87
N LEU A 14 -7.20 -0.50 11.93
CA LEU A 14 -7.92 -1.05 13.09
C LEU A 14 -7.97 -2.59 13.06
N ASN A 15 -8.11 -3.21 11.90
CA ASN A 15 -8.19 -4.68 11.76
C ASN A 15 -6.82 -5.33 11.45
N LYS A 16 -6.68 -6.62 11.78
CA LYS A 16 -5.40 -7.39 11.77
C LYS A 16 -4.80 -7.76 10.39
N LYS A 17 -5.43 -7.44 9.25
CA LYS A 17 -4.97 -7.81 7.89
C LYS A 17 -5.33 -6.71 6.89
N ASN A 18 -4.54 -5.65 6.80
CA ASN A 18 -5.09 -4.41 6.26
C ASN A 18 -4.07 -3.45 5.63
N PHE A 19 -2.79 -3.80 5.53
CA PHE A 19 -1.86 -2.99 4.76
C PHE A 19 -1.75 -3.55 3.35
N CYS A 20 -1.70 -2.66 2.38
CA CYS A 20 -1.63 -2.99 0.98
C CYS A 20 -0.43 -2.24 0.38
N ASP A 21 0.53 -3.00 -0.11
CA ASP A 21 1.61 -2.53 -0.95
C ASP A 21 1.26 -2.84 -2.41
N ILE A 22 1.32 -1.85 -3.29
CA ILE A 22 1.15 -2.03 -4.73
C ILE A 22 2.44 -1.58 -5.41
N GLU A 23 3.22 -2.56 -5.85
CA GLU A 23 4.42 -2.30 -6.63
C GLU A 23 4.10 -2.47 -8.12
N THR A 24 4.51 -1.48 -8.91
CA THR A 24 4.37 -1.47 -10.38
C THR A 24 5.72 -1.70 -11.01
N PHE A 25 5.75 -2.65 -11.94
CA PHE A 25 6.91 -3.04 -12.70
C PHE A 25 6.70 -2.79 -14.19
N GLU A 26 7.75 -2.33 -14.87
CA GLU A 26 7.77 -2.13 -16.32
C GLU A 26 8.87 -2.95 -16.96
N HIS A 27 8.55 -3.72 -18.00
CA HIS A 27 9.50 -4.51 -18.78
C HIS A 27 10.03 -3.70 -19.97
N ILE A 28 11.20 -4.07 -20.49
CA ILE A 28 11.85 -3.40 -21.63
C ILE A 28 11.00 -3.35 -22.91
N ASN A 29 10.03 -4.27 -23.08
CA ASN A 29 9.10 -4.28 -24.22
C ASN A 29 7.85 -3.38 -24.00
N GLY A 30 7.73 -2.71 -22.85
CA GLY A 30 6.60 -1.84 -22.49
C GLY A 30 5.47 -2.56 -21.72
N ASP A 31 5.67 -3.81 -21.32
CA ASP A 31 4.73 -4.57 -20.50
C ASP A 31 4.70 -4.06 -19.05
N ILE A 32 3.50 -3.99 -18.47
CA ILE A 32 3.29 -3.49 -17.11
C ILE A 32 2.63 -4.56 -16.26
N VAL A 33 3.28 -4.86 -15.13
CA VAL A 33 2.79 -5.78 -14.10
C VAL A 33 2.55 -4.97 -12.83
N LYS A 34 1.38 -5.11 -12.22
CA LYS A 34 1.13 -4.61 -10.86
C LYS A 34 0.98 -5.75 -9.89
N ILE A 35 1.75 -5.72 -8.82
CA ILE A 35 1.69 -6.70 -7.74
C ILE A 35 1.13 -6.01 -6.51
N LYS A 36 0.02 -6.54 -6.01
CA LYS A 36 -0.57 -6.12 -4.75
C LYS A 36 -0.22 -7.14 -3.68
N THR A 37 0.43 -6.71 -2.61
CA THR A 37 0.76 -7.52 -1.45
C THR A 37 0.00 -7.03 -0.22
N PHE A 38 -0.69 -7.95 0.46
CA PHE A 38 -1.36 -7.64 1.72
C PHE A 38 -0.54 -8.07 2.93
N TRP A 39 -0.43 -7.17 3.91
CA TRP A 39 0.31 -7.37 5.14
C TRP A 39 -0.55 -7.15 6.38
N ARG A 40 -0.11 -7.71 7.51
CA ARG A 40 -0.87 -7.70 8.77
C ARG A 40 -0.68 -6.45 9.60
N THR A 41 0.50 -5.86 9.57
CA THR A 41 0.89 -4.74 10.44
C THR A 41 1.71 -3.73 9.66
N CYS A 42 1.38 -2.45 9.87
CA CYS A 42 2.24 -1.31 9.56
C CYS A 42 1.68 -0.06 10.26
N ALA A 43 2.51 0.95 10.41
CA ALA A 43 2.12 2.26 10.91
C ALA A 43 2.66 3.37 10.01
N PHE A 44 2.01 4.53 10.05
CA PHE A 44 2.45 5.73 9.38
C PHE A 44 2.41 6.90 10.35
N ASP A 45 3.41 7.77 10.25
CA ASP A 45 3.42 9.07 10.89
C ASP A 45 2.89 10.12 9.92
N ILE A 46 1.77 10.74 10.26
CA ILE A 46 1.13 11.79 9.46
C ILE A 46 1.18 13.11 10.21
N LYS A 47 1.72 14.15 9.57
CA LYS A 47 1.68 15.51 10.12
C LYS A 47 0.58 16.31 9.44
N ILE A 48 -0.33 16.86 10.23
CA ILE A 48 -1.49 17.58 9.74
C ILE A 48 -1.11 19.03 9.46
N MET A 49 -0.93 19.37 8.19
CA MET A 49 -0.50 20.68 7.71
C MET A 49 -1.66 21.56 7.23
N SER A 50 -2.85 20.97 7.00
CA SER A 50 -4.03 21.72 6.55
C SER A 50 -5.35 21.27 7.18
N LYS A 51 -6.37 22.13 7.10
CA LYS A 51 -7.74 21.78 7.54
C LYS A 51 -8.32 20.62 6.72
N ASN A 52 -7.95 20.52 5.44
CA ASN A 52 -8.43 19.44 4.58
C ASN A 52 -7.85 18.09 5.00
N GLU A 53 -6.55 18.04 5.31
CA GLU A 53 -5.89 16.85 5.87
C GLU A 53 -6.53 16.43 7.19
N ALA A 54 -6.84 17.40 8.07
CA ALA A 54 -7.52 17.12 9.33
C ALA A 54 -8.91 16.46 9.11
N ILE A 55 -9.65 16.93 8.09
CA ILE A 55 -10.94 16.35 7.68
C ILE A 55 -10.74 14.95 7.12
N ASN A 56 -9.75 14.74 6.26
CA ASN A 56 -9.46 13.45 5.64
C ASN A 56 -9.07 12.40 6.68
N LEU A 57 -8.14 12.74 7.58
CA LEU A 57 -7.78 11.85 8.69
C LEU A 57 -9.00 11.54 9.59
N SER A 58 -9.84 12.53 9.88
CA SER A 58 -11.07 12.31 10.66
C SER A 58 -12.05 11.36 9.98
N LYS A 59 -12.19 11.43 8.65
CA LYS A 59 -13.01 10.48 7.87
C LYS A 59 -12.44 9.07 7.98
N TYR A 60 -11.12 8.90 7.85
CA TYR A 60 -10.47 7.60 7.92
C TYR A 60 -10.52 6.95 9.31
N LEU A 61 -10.55 7.74 10.36
CA LEU A 61 -10.70 7.29 11.75
C LEU A 61 -12.16 7.00 12.14
N SER A 62 -13.12 7.31 11.28
CA SER A 62 -14.54 7.05 11.53
C SER A 62 -14.83 5.55 11.56
N SER A 63 -15.61 5.07 12.54
CA SER A 63 -15.96 3.65 12.67
C SER A 63 -16.75 3.07 11.49
N VAL A 64 -17.34 3.93 10.65
CA VAL A 64 -18.08 3.55 9.45
C VAL A 64 -17.25 3.70 8.16
N ALA A 65 -15.96 4.06 8.27
CA ALA A 65 -15.09 4.21 7.11
C ALA A 65 -14.81 2.85 6.45
N THR A 66 -14.83 2.81 5.12
CA THR A 66 -14.61 1.61 4.31
C THR A 66 -13.66 1.89 3.15
N GLY A 67 -13.03 0.85 2.61
CA GLY A 67 -12.07 0.97 1.52
C GLY A 67 -10.64 1.14 2.02
N TYR A 68 -9.87 1.95 1.31
CA TYR A 68 -8.45 2.18 1.59
C TYR A 68 -8.17 3.68 1.74
N THR A 69 -7.14 4.03 2.49
CA THR A 69 -6.60 5.38 2.52
C THR A 69 -6.03 5.78 1.17
N ASP A 70 -6.15 7.05 0.84
CA ASP A 70 -5.27 7.72 -0.12
C ASP A 70 -4.24 8.54 0.66
N LEU A 71 -3.00 8.04 0.75
CA LEU A 71 -1.93 8.73 1.50
C LEU A 71 -1.43 9.99 0.77
N THR A 72 -1.72 10.15 -0.52
CA THR A 72 -1.34 11.35 -1.29
C THR A 72 -2.15 12.58 -0.88
N GLU A 73 -3.24 12.38 -0.13
CA GLU A 73 -4.02 13.46 0.47
C GLU A 73 -3.30 14.15 1.63
N PHE A 74 -2.16 13.63 2.09
CA PHE A 74 -1.34 14.19 3.16
C PHE A 74 -0.01 14.70 2.63
N SER A 75 0.32 15.95 2.96
CA SER A 75 1.58 16.58 2.55
C SER A 75 2.81 15.98 3.26
N TYR A 76 2.60 15.35 4.42
CA TYR A 76 3.63 14.64 5.17
C TYR A 76 3.08 13.31 5.65
N CYS A 77 3.67 12.23 5.15
CA CYS A 77 3.37 10.87 5.53
C CYS A 77 4.67 10.08 5.46
N GLU A 78 5.10 9.53 6.59
CA GLU A 78 6.32 8.74 6.69
C GLU A 78 5.96 7.32 7.13
N PHE A 79 6.50 6.34 6.42
CA PHE A 79 6.28 4.94 6.77
C PHE A 79 7.13 4.60 7.98
N ASP A 80 6.48 4.12 9.05
CA ASP A 80 7.19 3.58 10.20
C ASP A 80 7.20 2.06 10.09
N GLU A 81 8.39 1.54 9.78
CA GLU A 81 8.63 0.14 9.50
C GLU A 81 8.36 -0.72 10.75
N SER A 82 7.19 -1.33 10.80
CA SER A 82 6.86 -2.38 11.77
C SER A 82 6.67 -3.70 11.01
N TYR A 83 7.77 -4.39 10.79
CA TYR A 83 7.80 -5.69 10.14
C TYR A 83 7.50 -6.80 11.17
N ASP A 84 6.37 -7.50 11.04
CA ASP A 84 6.01 -8.64 11.92
C ASP A 84 6.10 -10.04 11.26
N GLU A 85 6.77 -10.13 10.10
CA GLU A 85 7.05 -11.39 9.39
C GLU A 85 5.82 -12.21 8.94
N TYR A 86 4.61 -11.65 8.92
CA TYR A 86 3.45 -12.41 8.44
C TYR A 86 3.29 -12.48 6.91
N GLU A 87 3.05 -13.72 6.47
CA GLU A 87 2.83 -14.24 5.11
C GLU A 87 1.99 -13.36 4.15
N LYS A 88 2.47 -13.26 2.91
CA LYS A 88 2.03 -12.35 1.84
C LYS A 88 0.89 -12.93 1.01
N ASP A 89 -0.28 -12.29 0.99
CA ASP A 89 -1.31 -12.56 -0.03
C ASP A 89 -1.01 -11.69 -1.27
N ILE A 90 -0.78 -12.32 -2.44
CA ILE A 90 -0.36 -11.64 -3.69
C ILE A 90 -1.52 -11.57 -4.69
N THR A 91 -1.68 -10.44 -5.39
CA THR A 91 -2.54 -10.34 -6.58
C THR A 91 -1.76 -9.69 -7.72
N VAL A 92 -1.80 -10.30 -8.91
CA VAL A 92 -1.13 -9.79 -10.11
C VAL A 92 -2.18 -9.18 -11.04
N ARG A 93 -1.85 -8.05 -11.68
CA ARG A 93 -2.67 -7.47 -12.75
C ARG A 93 -1.81 -7.08 -13.94
N LEU A 94 -2.27 -7.45 -15.12
CA LEU A 94 -1.60 -7.15 -16.39
C LEU A 94 -2.40 -6.14 -17.24
N LYS A 95 -1.70 -5.43 -18.12
CA LYS A 95 -2.34 -4.62 -19.16
C LYS A 95 -2.86 -5.54 -20.27
N LYS A 96 -3.89 -5.10 -21.02
CA LYS A 96 -4.62 -5.93 -22.00
C LYS A 96 -3.79 -6.58 -23.13
N ASN A 97 -2.56 -6.10 -23.38
CA ASN A 97 -1.71 -6.55 -24.48
C ASN A 97 -0.34 -7.02 -23.95
N ASN A 98 -0.35 -7.87 -22.92
CA ASN A 98 0.87 -8.36 -22.28
C ASN A 98 1.26 -9.74 -22.81
N ASP A 99 2.56 -9.98 -23.04
CA ASP A 99 3.06 -11.29 -23.48
C ASP A 99 3.13 -12.30 -22.33
N PHE A 100 3.14 -11.83 -21.07
CA PHE A 100 3.17 -12.66 -19.89
C PHE A 100 1.76 -13.10 -19.44
N LYS A 101 1.70 -14.22 -18.71
CA LYS A 101 0.45 -14.73 -18.14
C LYS A 101 0.36 -14.42 -16.65
N GLU A 102 -0.78 -13.86 -16.22
CA GLU A 102 -1.03 -13.47 -14.83
C GLU A 102 -0.82 -14.63 -13.85
N LYS A 103 -1.29 -15.82 -14.23
CA LYS A 103 -1.16 -17.04 -13.42
C LYS A 103 0.31 -17.47 -13.24
N GLU A 104 1.11 -17.38 -14.29
CA GLU A 104 2.53 -17.75 -14.25
C GLU A 104 3.32 -16.79 -13.36
N ILE A 105 3.10 -15.48 -13.54
CA ILE A 105 3.72 -14.46 -12.67
C ILE A 105 3.31 -14.69 -11.22
N TYR A 106 2.04 -14.97 -10.96
CA TYR A 106 1.55 -15.24 -9.61
C TYR A 106 2.25 -16.45 -8.97
N GLU A 107 2.29 -17.60 -9.65
CA GLU A 107 2.92 -18.82 -9.16
C GLU A 107 4.43 -18.60 -8.92
N MET A 108 5.13 -18.00 -9.89
CA MET A 108 6.56 -17.75 -9.77
C MET A 108 6.90 -16.72 -8.69
N THR A 109 6.07 -15.68 -8.51
CA THR A 109 6.26 -14.67 -7.45
C THR A 109 5.97 -15.24 -6.06
N LEU A 110 5.03 -16.18 -5.93
CA LEU A 110 4.83 -16.90 -4.67
C LEU A 110 6.04 -17.78 -4.32
N GLU A 111 6.60 -18.48 -5.30
CA GLU A 111 7.74 -19.39 -5.07
C GLU A 111 9.07 -18.67 -4.86
N ASN A 112 9.31 -17.59 -5.61
CA ASN A 112 10.63 -16.94 -5.71
C ASN A 112 10.63 -15.49 -5.21
N GLY A 113 9.48 -14.94 -4.82
CA GLY A 113 9.33 -13.53 -4.50
C GLY A 113 9.44 -12.60 -5.72
N VAL A 114 9.61 -11.30 -5.44
CA VAL A 114 9.76 -10.25 -6.47
C VAL A 114 11.06 -10.43 -7.29
N ASP A 115 12.04 -11.17 -6.78
CA ASP A 115 13.31 -11.44 -7.47
C ASP A 115 13.12 -12.10 -8.84
N TRP A 116 12.11 -12.94 -9.00
CA TRP A 116 11.83 -13.54 -10.31
C TRP A 116 11.44 -12.47 -11.34
N ILE A 117 10.65 -11.47 -10.95
CA ILE A 117 10.21 -10.40 -11.84
C ILE A 117 11.41 -9.57 -12.29
N LEU A 118 12.27 -9.18 -11.35
CA LEU A 118 13.50 -8.43 -11.64
C LEU A 118 14.44 -9.21 -12.58
N LYS A 119 14.59 -10.52 -12.36
CA LYS A 119 15.43 -11.39 -13.22
C LYS A 119 14.86 -11.57 -14.63
N ASN A 120 13.58 -11.28 -14.85
CA ASN A 120 12.91 -11.39 -16.14
C ASN A 120 12.79 -10.04 -16.86
N GLY A 121 13.66 -9.08 -16.55
CA GLY A 121 13.78 -7.82 -17.33
C GLY A 121 12.74 -6.76 -16.97
N PHE A 122 12.10 -6.89 -15.81
CA PHE A 122 11.21 -5.88 -15.26
C PHE A 122 11.95 -5.00 -14.26
N ASP A 123 11.71 -3.70 -14.33
CA ASP A 123 12.21 -2.72 -13.38
C ASP A 123 11.06 -2.20 -12.50
N SER A 124 11.31 -2.04 -11.20
CA SER A 124 10.35 -1.38 -10.30
C SER A 124 10.33 0.12 -10.57
N VAL A 125 9.13 0.67 -10.83
CA VAL A 125 8.97 2.08 -11.21
C VAL A 125 8.12 2.88 -10.22
N SER A 126 7.28 2.23 -9.43
CA SER A 126 6.50 2.91 -8.39
C SER A 126 6.02 1.94 -7.31
N VAL A 127 5.98 2.43 -6.07
CA VAL A 127 5.39 1.72 -4.93
C VAL A 127 4.29 2.60 -4.31
N GLU A 128 3.09 2.06 -4.17
CA GLU A 128 1.96 2.72 -3.49
C GLU A 128 1.61 1.99 -2.18
N TYR A 129 1.51 2.74 -1.09
CA TYR A 129 1.14 2.21 0.22
C TYR A 129 -0.28 2.60 0.62
N LYS A 130 -1.07 1.64 1.09
CA LYS A 130 -2.49 1.84 1.45
C LYS A 130 -2.88 1.11 2.73
N LEU A 131 -3.64 1.77 3.59
CA LEU A 131 -4.20 1.21 4.81
C LEU A 131 -5.70 0.93 4.60
N THR A 132 -6.19 -0.26 4.93
CA THR A 132 -7.62 -0.54 4.96
C THR A 132 -8.28 0.23 6.10
N LEU A 133 -9.44 0.80 5.81
CA LEU A 133 -10.23 1.56 6.76
C LEU A 133 -11.16 0.67 7.60
N PRO A 134 -11.48 1.07 8.85
CA PRO A 134 -11.07 2.32 9.50
C PRO A 134 -9.66 2.25 10.11
N LEU A 135 -9.09 3.44 10.36
CA LEU A 135 -7.80 3.59 11.04
C LEU A 135 -7.98 3.75 12.57
N LYS A 136 -6.87 3.65 13.29
CA LYS A 136 -6.72 4.04 14.70
C LYS A 136 -5.44 4.87 14.88
N ILE A 137 -5.44 5.76 15.86
CA ILE A 137 -4.22 6.40 16.37
C ILE A 137 -3.60 5.46 17.42
N ILE A 138 -2.28 5.31 17.39
CA ILE A 138 -1.52 4.45 18.33
C ILE A 138 -0.43 5.23 19.07
#